data_AF-A0A944IPT8-F1
#
_entry.id   AF-A0A944IPT8-F1
#
_cell.length_a   1.000
_cell.length_b   1.000
_cell.length_c   1.000
_cell.angle_alpha   90.00
_cell.angle_beta   90.00
_cell.angle_gamma   90.00
#
_symmetry.space_group_name_H-M   'P 1'
#
loop_
_entity.id
_entity.type
_entity.pdbx_description
1 polymer ?
#
loop_
_entity_poly.entity_id
_entity_poly.type
_entity_poly.pdbx_seq_one_letter_code
_entity_poly.pdbx_strand_id
1 'polypeptide(L)'
;PHEMTSYWGTVASREEGMHLCAILNTPALTEVVRPLMSYGKDERHIDKVVWELPIPRFDSSNSGHQRIAELGAAESDRIAALDLDESKNYVKLRQVVRSVIATSPDAEELDQLVRLLLE
;
A
#
# COMPACT_ATOMS: atom_id res chain seq x y z
N PRO A 1 -0.09 24.50 -5.31
CA PRO A 1 -1.21 23.52 -5.36
C PRO A 1 -0.63 22.11 -5.51
N HIS A 2 -0.35 21.45 -4.38
CA HIS A 2 -0.04 20.03 -4.40
C HIS A 2 -1.37 19.31 -4.60
N GLU A 3 -1.69 18.96 -5.84
CA GLU A 3 -2.78 18.03 -6.14
C GLU A 3 -2.36 16.66 -5.59
N MET A 4 -2.91 16.29 -4.44
CA MET A 4 -2.90 14.89 -4.02
C MET A 4 -3.93 14.17 -4.89
N THR A 5 -3.47 13.56 -5.98
CA THR A 5 -4.31 12.73 -6.84
C THR A 5 -4.76 11.52 -6.02
N SER A 6 -5.96 11.58 -5.45
CA SER A 6 -6.58 10.41 -4.83
C SER A 6 -7.12 9.54 -5.96
N TYR A 7 -6.47 8.40 -6.18
CA TYR A 7 -6.96 7.40 -7.11
C TYR A 7 -8.08 6.62 -6.43
N TRP A 8 -9.26 6.63 -7.06
CA TRP A 8 -10.37 5.76 -6.70
C TRP A 8 -10.57 4.78 -7.84
N GLY A 9 -10.65 3.50 -7.52
CA GLY A 9 -10.95 2.42 -8.46
C GLY A 9 -12.10 1.60 -7.90
N THR A 10 -12.93 1.05 -8.78
CA THR A 10 -13.93 0.06 -8.38
C THR A 10 -13.21 -1.24 -8.08
N VAL A 11 -13.36 -1.72 -6.85
CA VAL A 11 -12.98 -3.08 -6.46
C VAL A 11 -14.25 -3.93 -6.44
N ALA A 12 -14.15 -5.17 -6.93
CA ALA A 12 -15.25 -6.12 -6.99
C ALA A 12 -15.62 -6.65 -5.59
N SER A 13 -14.73 -6.52 -4.60
CA SER A 13 -14.94 -6.98 -3.23
C SER A 13 -14.12 -6.16 -2.22
N ARG A 14 -14.48 -6.23 -0.93
CA ARG A 14 -13.72 -5.57 0.14
C ARG A 14 -12.31 -6.18 0.25
N GLU A 15 -12.21 -7.48 0.03
CA GLU A 15 -10.98 -8.26 0.05
C GLU A 15 -10.03 -7.80 -1.05
N GLU A 16 -10.52 -7.58 -2.27
CA GLU A 16 -9.72 -6.99 -3.34
C GLU A 16 -9.24 -5.58 -3.00
N GLY A 17 -10.11 -4.77 -2.37
CA GLY A 17 -9.73 -3.45 -1.86
C GLY A 17 -8.59 -3.52 -0.85
N MET A 18 -8.71 -4.38 0.15
CA MET A 18 -7.67 -4.56 1.17
C MET A 18 -6.39 -5.15 0.59
N HIS A 19 -6.48 -6.08 -0.37
CA HIS A 19 -5.35 -6.63 -1.09
C HIS A 19 -4.55 -5.53 -1.82
N LEU A 20 -5.24 -4.69 -2.60
CA LEU A 20 -4.61 -3.57 -3.31
C LEU A 20 -4.04 -2.55 -2.33
N CYS A 21 -4.79 -2.16 -1.30
CA CYS A 21 -4.32 -1.23 -0.28
C CYS A 21 -3.06 -1.76 0.43
N ALA A 22 -3.00 -3.05 0.75
CA ALA A 22 -1.84 -3.65 1.38
C ALA A 22 -0.61 -3.56 0.46
N ILE A 23 -0.73 -4.00 -0.80
CA ILE A 23 0.36 -3.94 -1.80
C ILE A 23 0.85 -2.51 -1.99
N LEU A 24 -0.06 -1.54 -2.15
CA LEU A 24 0.28 -0.14 -2.37
C LEU A 24 1.02 0.53 -1.21
N ASN A 25 0.94 -0.04 -0.01
CA ASN A 25 1.56 0.51 1.19
C ASN A 25 2.82 -0.26 1.64
N THR A 26 3.27 -1.30 0.94
CA THR A 26 4.49 -2.02 1.32
C THR A 26 5.79 -1.34 0.84
N PRO A 27 6.89 -1.50 1.61
CA PRO A 27 8.23 -1.13 1.16
C PRO A 27 8.63 -1.83 -0.15
N ALA A 28 8.33 -3.11 -0.30
CA ALA A 28 8.59 -3.91 -1.51
C ALA A 28 8.13 -3.22 -2.79
N LEU A 29 6.91 -2.68 -2.82
CA LEU A 29 6.41 -1.95 -3.99
C LEU A 29 7.27 -0.72 -4.31
N THR A 30 7.66 0.03 -3.27
CA THR A 30 8.50 1.22 -3.43
C THR A 30 9.88 0.86 -3.99
N GLU A 31 10.43 -0.30 -3.63
CA GLU A 31 11.70 -0.80 -4.16
C GLU A 31 11.58 -1.18 -5.64
N VAL A 32 10.52 -1.86 -6.05
CA VAL A 32 10.27 -2.24 -7.46
C VAL A 32 10.01 -1.01 -8.35
N VAL A 33 9.33 0.00 -7.83
CA VAL A 33 9.03 1.25 -8.58
C VAL A 33 10.27 2.14 -8.71
N ARG A 34 11.20 2.10 -7.75
CA ARG A 34 12.34 3.04 -7.71
C ARG A 34 13.23 3.03 -8.96
N PRO A 35 13.58 1.89 -9.57
CA PRO A 35 14.32 1.85 -10.84
C PRO A 35 13.54 2.38 -12.04
N LEU A 36 12.20 2.30 -12.00
CA LEU A 36 11.31 2.75 -13.09
C LEU A 36 11.04 4.26 -13.02
N MET A 37 11.24 4.89 -11.86
CA MET A 37 11.19 6.34 -11.71
C MET A 37 12.43 6.98 -12.32
N SER A 38 12.29 7.61 -13.50
CA SER A 38 13.35 8.48 -14.04
C SER A 38 13.66 9.57 -13.01
N TYR A 39 14.92 9.60 -12.54
CA TYR A 39 15.38 10.53 -11.52
C TYR A 39 15.46 11.94 -12.10
N GLY A 40 14.33 12.66 -12.10
CA GLY A 40 14.25 14.03 -12.57
C GLY A 40 12.90 14.37 -13.18
N LYS A 41 12.19 15.28 -12.50
CA LYS A 41 10.91 15.91 -12.86
C LYS A 41 9.63 15.07 -12.67
N ASP A 42 8.82 15.60 -11.75
CA ASP A 42 7.41 15.34 -11.50
C ASP A 42 7.06 14.07 -10.69
N GLU A 43 6.55 14.30 -9.46
CA GLU A 43 5.81 13.33 -8.62
C GLU A 43 4.70 12.59 -9.41
N ARG A 44 4.21 13.21 -10.50
CA ARG A 44 3.19 12.67 -11.42
C ARG A 44 3.61 11.40 -12.18
N HIS A 45 4.90 11.10 -12.27
CA HIS A 45 5.35 9.85 -12.88
C HIS A 45 5.14 8.64 -11.95
N ILE A 46 5.27 8.82 -10.63
CA ILE A 46 5.08 7.73 -9.64
C ILE A 46 3.68 7.15 -9.77
N ASP A 47 2.68 8.03 -9.86
CA ASP A 47 1.27 7.67 -9.88
C ASP A 47 0.87 6.78 -11.07
N LYS A 48 1.55 6.91 -12.22
CA LYS A 48 1.31 6.05 -13.40
C LYS A 48 2.17 4.80 -13.38
N VAL A 49 3.42 4.91 -12.94
CA VAL A 49 4.38 3.79 -12.90
C VAL A 49 3.88 2.66 -12.00
N VAL A 50 3.16 2.97 -10.92
CA VAL A 50 2.54 1.94 -10.07
C VAL A 50 1.56 1.04 -10.84
N TRP A 51 0.82 1.59 -11.82
CA TRP A 51 -0.09 0.81 -12.65
C TRP A 51 0.58 0.11 -13.83
N GLU A 52 1.86 0.43 -14.11
CA GLU A 52 2.69 -0.28 -15.08
C GLU A 52 3.35 -1.53 -14.48
N LEU A 53 3.29 -1.68 -13.15
CA LEU A 53 3.76 -2.88 -12.47
C LEU A 53 2.86 -4.08 -12.80
N PRO A 54 3.42 -5.30 -12.86
CA PRO A 54 2.66 -6.53 -13.08
C PRO A 54 1.91 -6.94 -11.81
N ILE A 55 1.09 -6.06 -11.21
CA ILE A 55 0.24 -6.43 -10.09
C ILE A 55 -0.85 -7.38 -10.63
N PRO A 56 -0.87 -8.66 -10.23
CA PRO A 56 -1.88 -9.59 -10.69
C PRO A 56 -3.27 -9.16 -10.20
N ARG A 57 -4.31 -9.46 -10.98
CA ARG A 57 -5.68 -9.28 -10.51
C ARG A 57 -5.92 -10.14 -9.27
N PHE A 58 -6.71 -9.62 -8.34
CA PHE A 58 -7.05 -10.37 -7.13
C PHE A 58 -7.75 -11.69 -7.48
N ASP A 59 -7.22 -12.79 -6.95
CA ASP A 59 -7.80 -14.12 -7.09
C ASP A 59 -8.22 -14.64 -5.71
N SER A 60 -9.54 -14.67 -5.49
CA SER A 60 -10.13 -15.19 -4.25
C SER A 60 -9.90 -16.68 -4.01
N SER A 61 -9.35 -17.44 -4.96
CA SER A 61 -8.93 -18.83 -4.76
C SER A 61 -7.46 -18.97 -4.39
N ASN A 62 -6.68 -17.89 -4.53
CA ASN A 62 -5.27 -17.87 -4.20
C ASN A 62 -5.07 -17.50 -2.72
N SER A 63 -4.59 -18.46 -1.94
CA SER A 63 -4.31 -18.27 -0.51
C SER A 63 -3.36 -17.11 -0.19
N GLY A 64 -2.38 -16.82 -1.06
CA GLY A 64 -1.48 -15.67 -0.89
C GLY A 64 -2.21 -14.34 -1.07
N HIS A 65 -3.11 -14.24 -2.05
CA HIS A 65 -3.90 -13.03 -2.25
C HIS A 65 -4.86 -12.78 -1.08
N GLN A 66 -5.53 -13.85 -0.62
CA GLN A 66 -6.37 -13.81 0.58
C GLN A 66 -5.56 -13.35 1.79
N ARG A 67 -4.37 -13.93 2.01
CA ARG A 67 -3.52 -13.58 3.15
C ARG A 67 -3.09 -12.12 3.12
N ILE A 68 -2.70 -11.60 1.96
CA ILE A 68 -2.39 -10.16 1.79
C ILE A 68 -3.62 -9.30 2.13
N ALA A 69 -4.82 -9.70 1.71
CA ALA A 69 -6.05 -8.97 2.04
C ALA A 69 -6.35 -8.98 3.54
N GLU A 70 -6.16 -10.12 4.21
CA GLU A 70 -6.32 -10.26 5.66
C GLU A 70 -5.36 -9.37 6.44
N LEU A 71 -4.07 -9.38 6.07
CA LEU A 71 -3.04 -8.54 6.68
C LEU A 71 -3.35 -7.05 6.44
N GLY A 72 -3.77 -6.70 5.22
CA GLY A 72 -4.22 -5.34 4.90
C GLY A 72 -5.40 -4.87 5.76
N ALA A 73 -6.38 -5.74 5.98
CA ALA A 73 -7.52 -5.45 6.86
C ALA A 73 -7.08 -5.28 8.33
N ALA A 74 -6.21 -6.18 8.83
CA ALA A 74 -5.69 -6.12 10.19
C ALA A 74 -4.91 -4.82 10.44
N GLU A 75 -4.07 -4.39 9.49
CA GLU A 75 -3.34 -3.14 9.57
C GLU A 75 -4.26 -1.92 9.49
N SER A 76 -5.30 -1.97 8.64
CA SER A 76 -6.35 -0.94 8.61
C SER A 76 -7.05 -0.78 9.95
N ASP A 77 -7.44 -1.89 10.59
CA ASP A 77 -8.10 -1.88 11.90
C ASP A 77 -7.15 -1.37 13.00
N ARG A 78 -5.86 -1.74 12.93
CA ARG A 78 -4.82 -1.23 13.84
C ARG A 78 -4.66 0.28 13.74
N ILE A 79 -4.65 0.83 12.52
CA ILE A 79 -4.55 2.28 12.28
C ILE A 79 -5.82 2.99 12.75
N ALA A 80 -7.00 2.42 12.49
CA ALA A 80 -8.27 2.98 12.93
C ALA A 80 -8.40 3.05 14.47
N ALA A 81 -7.70 2.17 15.19
CA ALA A 81 -7.63 2.19 16.65
C ALA A 81 -6.62 3.19 17.23
N LEU A 82 -5.78 3.83 16.40
CA LEU A 82 -4.83 4.84 16.88
C LEU A 82 -5.56 6.14 17.22
N ASP A 83 -5.23 6.69 18.39
CA ASP A 83 -5.60 8.07 18.73
C ASP A 83 -4.70 9.03 17.96
N LEU A 84 -5.12 9.35 16.74
CA LEU A 84 -4.43 10.28 15.87
C LEU A 84 -4.89 11.70 16.21
N ASP A 85 -3.94 12.52 16.64
CA ASP A 85 -4.18 13.94 16.87
C ASP A 85 -4.37 14.67 15.52
N GLU A 86 -5.62 14.72 15.06
CA GLU A 86 -6.04 15.32 13.79
C GLU A 86 -5.75 16.83 13.69
N SER A 87 -5.41 17.49 14.81
CA SER A 87 -4.96 18.89 14.80
C SER A 87 -3.55 19.06 14.21
N LYS A 88 -2.78 17.97 14.11
CA LYS A 88 -1.44 17.96 13.52
C LYS A 88 -1.50 17.94 12.00
N ASN A 89 -0.44 18.48 11.40
CA ASN A 89 -0.26 18.44 9.95
C ASN A 89 -0.28 16.99 9.42
N TYR A 90 -1.04 16.76 8.33
CA TYR A 90 -1.19 15.48 7.65
C TYR A 90 0.14 14.77 7.32
N VAL A 91 1.22 15.52 7.08
CA VAL A 91 2.56 14.95 6.84
C VAL A 91 3.04 14.19 8.08
N LYS A 92 2.87 14.78 9.28
CA LYS A 92 3.26 14.14 10.54
C LYS A 92 2.36 12.95 10.85
N LEU A 93 1.06 13.06 10.59
CA LEU A 93 0.13 11.94 10.74
C LEU A 93 0.52 10.76 9.84
N ARG A 94 0.88 11.01 8.58
CA ARG A 94 1.38 9.97 7.67
C ARG A 94 2.67 9.32 8.15
N GLN A 95 3.60 10.09 8.72
CA GLN A 95 4.83 9.53 9.29
C GLN A 95 4.53 8.60 10.48
N VAL A 96 3.61 8.99 11.36
CA VAL A 96 3.17 8.14 12.48
C VAL A 96 2.55 6.85 11.96
N VAL A 97 1.59 6.95 11.05
CA VAL A 97 0.92 5.76 10.45
C VAL A 97 1.94 4.83 9.80
N ARG A 98 2.85 5.36 8.98
CA ARG A 98 3.90 4.53 8.34
C ARG A 98 4.82 3.86 9.36
N SER A 99 5.15 4.55 10.45
CA SER A 99 5.97 3.97 11.52
C SER A 99 5.24 2.82 12.22
N VAL A 100 3.93 2.96 12.46
CA VAL A 100 3.12 1.89 13.07
C VAL A 100 3.06 0.68 12.14
N ILE A 101 2.76 0.88 10.85
CA ILE A 101 2.72 -0.22 9.87
C ILE A 101 4.09 -0.90 9.78
N ALA A 102 5.19 -0.14 9.72
CA ALA A 102 6.53 -0.71 9.59
C ALA A 102 7.00 -1.49 10.84
N THR A 103 6.36 -1.29 11.99
CA THR A 103 6.69 -1.96 13.25
C THR A 103 5.62 -2.95 13.70
N SER A 104 4.61 -3.19 12.85
CA SER A 104 3.56 -4.14 13.14
C SER A 104 4.11 -5.58 13.03
N PRO A 105 3.54 -6.54 13.78
CA PRO A 105 3.92 -7.94 13.67
C PRO A 105 3.68 -8.52 12.27
N ASP A 106 2.80 -7.88 11.50
CA ASP A 106 2.35 -8.31 10.17
C ASP A 106 3.26 -7.76 9.04
N ALA A 107 4.14 -6.79 9.36
CA ALA A 107 4.92 -6.05 8.39
C ALA A 107 5.88 -6.92 7.57
N GLU A 108 6.60 -7.84 8.23
CA GLU A 108 7.57 -8.71 7.57
C GLU A 108 6.88 -9.74 6.67
N GLU A 109 5.80 -10.37 7.16
CA GLU A 109 5.01 -11.32 6.38
C GLU A 109 4.41 -10.65 5.15
N LEU A 110 3.83 -9.45 5.32
CA LEU A 110 3.24 -8.70 4.23
C LEU A 110 4.27 -8.29 3.18
N ASP A 111 5.46 -7.81 3.59
CA ASP A 111 6.52 -7.42 2.65
C ASP A 111 7.00 -8.63 1.83
N GLN A 112 7.19 -9.80 2.47
CA GLN A 112 7.58 -11.03 1.79
C GLN A 112 6.52 -11.51 0.79
N LEU A 113 5.25 -11.55 1.20
CA LEU A 113 4.15 -11.96 0.32
C LEU A 113 4.02 -11.04 -0.89
N VAL A 114 4.19 -9.72 -0.71
CA VAL A 114 4.15 -8.77 -1.82
C VAL A 114 5.37 -8.89 -2.73
N ARG A 115 6.57 -9.18 -2.21
CA ARG A 115 7.75 -9.50 -3.05
C ARG A 115 7.49 -10.72 -3.92
N LEU A 116 7.02 -11.83 -3.34
CA LEU A 116 6.67 -13.04 -4.10
C LEU A 116 5.59 -12.80 -5.16
N LEU A 117 4.70 -11.84 -4.93
CA LEU A 117 3.64 -11.48 -5.88
C LEU A 117 4.17 -10.72 -7.10
N LEU A 118 5.25 -9.95 -6.92
CA LEU A 118 5.81 -9.04 -7.92
C LEU A 118 7.02 -9.63 -8.68
N GLU A 119 7.55 -10.78 -8.25
CA GLU A 119 8.58 -11.59 -8.91
C GLU A 119 8.00 -12.53 -9.97
#